data_AF-A0A955BZR5-F1
#
_entry.id   AF-A0A955BZR5-F1
#
_cell.length_a   1.000
_cell.length_b   1.000
_cell.length_c   1.000
_cell.angle_alpha   90.00
_cell.angle_beta   90.00
_cell.angle_gamma   90.00
#
_symmetry.space_group_name_H-M   'P 1'
#
loop_
_entity.id
_entity.type
_entity.pdbx_description
1 polymer ?
#
loop_
_entity_poly.entity_id
_entity_poly.type
_entity_poly.pdbx_seq_one_letter_code
_entity_poly.pdbx_strand_id
1 'polypeptide(L)'
;MTTSIQGQTDTTVLRLEPAARPPVAAVLNTLGEDNEKLLEQRLASPAECMFVAGFAETGAEKRYLAPMPPGPETRRRRRMRNDDSGIDLLCGAGMSFTPEQETHMFLRLNYCRYRVYSLLKDVGARRLSADETRDLLKWENATQLTREEIVRANVPLVLAMAKRTRITGVDHAEMISEGNMALMRAVEKFDCHRGYKFSTYSCRAILKSFSRVATRTSRYRGYFPTEFDPTMEKSDYVGKKRRGVEGDCIDE
;
A
#
# COMPACT_ATOMS: atom_id res chain seq x y z
N MET A 1 -23.81 -4.54 -35.56
CA MET A 1 -23.98 -5.67 -34.62
C MET A 1 -22.91 -5.56 -33.55
N THR A 2 -23.21 -4.83 -32.48
CA THR A 2 -22.32 -4.58 -31.34
C THR A 2 -22.61 -5.65 -30.29
N THR A 3 -21.84 -6.74 -30.29
CA THR A 3 -21.87 -7.76 -29.25
C THR A 3 -21.30 -7.19 -27.97
N SER A 4 -22.21 -6.76 -27.09
CA SER A 4 -21.95 -6.55 -25.67
C SER A 4 -21.71 -7.92 -25.02
N ILE A 5 -20.44 -8.32 -24.89
CA ILE A 5 -20.05 -9.44 -24.04
C ILE A 5 -19.69 -8.84 -22.68
N GLN A 6 -20.71 -8.46 -21.91
CA GLN A 6 -20.58 -8.36 -20.47
C GLN A 6 -20.66 -9.80 -19.93
N GLY A 7 -19.54 -10.51 -20.01
CA GLY A 7 -19.35 -11.69 -19.17
C GLY A 7 -19.26 -11.19 -17.74
N GLN A 8 -20.31 -11.39 -16.95
CA GLN A 8 -20.25 -11.24 -15.50
C GLN A 8 -19.25 -12.26 -14.97
N THR A 9 -17.99 -11.87 -14.82
CA THR A 9 -17.01 -12.62 -14.05
C THR A 9 -17.30 -12.32 -12.59
N ASP A 10 -18.02 -13.22 -11.92
CA ASP A 10 -18.32 -13.12 -10.49
C ASP A 10 -17.01 -13.02 -9.69
N THR A 11 -16.70 -11.80 -9.24
CA THR A 11 -15.54 -11.52 -8.41
C THR A 11 -15.99 -11.59 -6.96
N THR A 12 -15.49 -12.57 -6.21
CA THR A 12 -15.88 -12.79 -4.82
C THR A 12 -14.79 -12.29 -3.90
N VAL A 13 -15.14 -11.42 -2.94
CA VAL A 13 -14.19 -11.02 -1.89
C VAL A 13 -14.12 -12.15 -0.87
N LEU A 14 -12.96 -12.79 -0.76
CA LEU A 14 -12.68 -13.78 0.26
C LEU A 14 -11.90 -13.12 1.39
N ARG A 15 -12.31 -13.40 2.63
CA ARG A 15 -11.65 -12.95 3.84
C ARG A 15 -11.51 -14.12 4.80
N LEU A 16 -10.29 -14.32 5.31
CA LEU A 16 -9.98 -15.29 6.33
C LEU A 16 -9.41 -14.58 7.55
N GLU A 17 -10.01 -14.82 8.71
CA GLU A 17 -9.49 -14.33 9.98
C GLU A 17 -8.25 -15.13 10.40
N PRO A 18 -7.30 -14.49 11.10
CA PRO A 18 -6.06 -15.15 11.50
C PRO A 18 -6.34 -16.25 12.52
N ALA A 19 -6.12 -17.50 12.12
CA ALA A 19 -6.33 -18.68 12.98
C ALA A 19 -5.06 -19.54 13.15
N ALA A 20 -4.12 -19.44 12.20
CA ALA A 20 -2.93 -20.28 12.16
C ALA A 20 -1.96 -19.92 13.31
N ARG A 21 -1.37 -20.94 13.92
CA ARG A 21 -0.38 -20.76 14.97
C ARG A 21 1.02 -20.68 14.37
N PRO A 22 1.94 -19.88 14.97
CA PRO A 22 3.31 -19.77 14.47
C PRO A 22 4.02 -21.14 14.50
N PRO A 23 5.03 -21.31 13.62
CA PRO A 23 5.81 -22.52 13.54
C PRO A 23 6.66 -22.72 14.82
N VAL A 24 7.30 -23.88 14.92
CA VAL A 24 8.18 -24.21 16.06
C VAL A 24 9.36 -23.24 16.09
N ALA A 25 9.83 -22.88 17.29
CA ALA A 25 10.99 -21.98 17.49
C ALA A 25 12.24 -22.42 16.72
N ALA A 26 12.45 -23.73 16.54
CA ALA A 26 13.53 -24.28 15.72
C ALA A 26 13.47 -23.80 14.26
N VAL A 27 12.27 -23.68 13.69
CA VAL A 27 12.05 -23.14 12.34
C VAL A 27 12.28 -21.62 12.34
N LEU A 28 11.78 -20.91 13.34
CA LEU A 28 11.96 -19.45 13.47
C LEU A 28 13.45 -19.07 13.51
N ASN A 29 14.26 -19.82 14.26
CA ASN A 29 15.70 -19.59 14.35
C ASN A 29 16.46 -19.77 13.02
N THR A 30 15.87 -20.48 12.04
CA THR A 30 16.44 -20.60 10.69
C THR A 30 16.03 -19.45 9.76
N LEU A 31 15.01 -18.68 10.14
CA LEU A 31 14.53 -17.52 9.39
C LEU A 31 15.36 -16.29 9.77
N GLY A 32 15.69 -15.45 8.79
CA GLY A 32 16.25 -14.13 9.08
C GLY A 32 15.21 -13.20 9.71
N GLU A 33 15.66 -12.16 10.42
CA GLU A 33 14.79 -11.22 11.15
C GLU A 33 13.67 -10.61 10.29
N ASP A 34 13.96 -10.31 9.02
CA ASP A 34 12.97 -9.73 8.10
C ASP A 34 11.85 -10.71 7.78
N ASN A 35 12.18 -11.99 7.60
CA ASN A 35 11.21 -13.05 7.33
C ASN A 35 10.38 -13.38 8.58
N GLU A 36 10.97 -13.29 9.77
CA GLU A 36 10.26 -13.46 11.03
C GLU A 36 9.22 -12.34 11.22
N LYS A 37 9.62 -11.07 11.09
CA LYS A 37 8.70 -9.92 11.16
C LYS A 37 7.60 -10.01 10.10
N LEU A 38 7.94 -10.44 8.89
CA LEU A 38 6.98 -10.63 7.81
C LEU A 38 5.95 -11.71 8.16
N LEU A 39 6.40 -12.83 8.71
CA LEU A 39 5.54 -13.92 9.17
C LEU A 39 4.61 -13.47 10.28
N GLU A 40 5.14 -12.77 11.29
CA GLU A 40 4.35 -12.23 12.40
C GLU A 40 3.26 -11.26 11.92
N GLN A 41 3.62 -10.30 11.06
CA GLN A 41 2.68 -9.35 10.49
C GLN A 41 1.58 -10.06 9.67
N ARG A 42 1.95 -11.10 8.92
CA ARG A 42 1.01 -11.87 8.11
C ARG A 42 0.05 -12.70 8.97
N LEU A 43 0.53 -13.28 10.07
CA LEU A 43 -0.31 -14.02 11.02
C LEU A 43 -1.18 -13.10 11.88
N ALA A 44 -0.80 -11.84 12.07
CA ALA A 44 -1.61 -10.87 12.81
C ALA A 44 -2.77 -10.27 11.99
N SER A 45 -2.62 -10.19 10.67
CA SER A 45 -3.59 -9.54 9.79
C SER A 45 -4.55 -10.54 9.10
N PRO A 46 -5.81 -10.17 8.82
CA PRO A 46 -6.71 -11.03 8.06
C PRO A 46 -6.26 -11.17 6.61
N ALA A 47 -6.38 -12.38 6.05
CA ALA A 47 -6.03 -12.65 4.66
C ALA A 47 -7.23 -12.34 3.77
N GLU A 48 -7.19 -11.17 3.14
CA GLU A 48 -8.19 -10.76 2.15
C GLU A 48 -7.67 -11.05 0.74
N CYS A 49 -8.52 -11.53 -0.16
CA CYS A 49 -8.23 -11.60 -1.59
C CYS A 49 -9.50 -11.42 -2.43
N MET A 50 -9.35 -10.85 -3.63
CA MET A 50 -10.43 -10.82 -4.63
C MET A 50 -10.29 -12.06 -5.48
N PHE A 51 -11.18 -13.03 -5.28
CA PHE A 51 -11.17 -14.30 -5.99
C PHE A 51 -11.79 -14.18 -7.37
N VAL A 52 -11.10 -14.79 -8.33
CA VAL A 52 -11.58 -15.00 -9.70
C VAL A 52 -11.61 -16.50 -9.93
N ALA A 53 -12.67 -17.02 -10.55
CA ALA A 53 -12.84 -18.45 -10.79
C ALA A 53 -11.61 -19.11 -11.47
N GLY A 54 -10.95 -18.38 -12.38
CA GLY A 54 -9.74 -18.83 -13.07
C GLY A 54 -8.50 -19.06 -12.18
N PHE A 55 -8.53 -18.67 -10.91
CA PHE A 55 -7.42 -18.94 -9.97
C PHE A 55 -7.36 -20.39 -9.49
N ALA A 56 -8.48 -21.12 -9.56
CA ALA A 56 -8.54 -22.52 -9.16
C ALA A 56 -8.14 -23.49 -10.29
N GLU A 57 -7.95 -23.00 -11.51
CA GLU A 57 -7.62 -23.82 -12.69
C GLU A 57 -6.17 -24.35 -12.65
N THR A 58 -5.97 -25.58 -13.13
CA THR A 58 -4.64 -26.15 -13.32
C THR A 58 -3.88 -25.36 -14.39
N GLY A 59 -2.79 -24.68 -14.00
CA GLY A 59 -2.01 -23.81 -14.89
C GLY A 59 -2.22 -22.31 -14.66
N ALA A 60 -3.05 -21.92 -13.69
CA ALA A 60 -3.22 -20.52 -13.27
C ALA A 60 -1.87 -19.85 -12.95
N GLU A 61 -0.96 -20.56 -12.29
CA GLU A 61 0.36 -20.04 -11.92
C GLU A 61 1.13 -19.51 -13.14
N LYS A 62 1.21 -20.29 -14.21
CA LYS A 62 1.93 -19.91 -15.44
C LYS A 62 1.25 -18.75 -16.16
N ARG A 63 -0.08 -18.65 -16.06
CA ARG A 63 -0.87 -17.59 -16.71
C ARG A 63 -0.72 -16.24 -16.00
N TYR A 64 -0.84 -16.21 -14.67
CA TYR A 64 -0.84 -14.96 -13.90
C TYR A 64 0.56 -14.49 -13.49
N LEU A 65 1.54 -15.40 -13.43
CA LEU A 65 2.96 -15.06 -13.27
C LEU A 65 3.72 -14.96 -14.60
N ALA A 66 3.00 -14.95 -15.73
CA ALA A 66 3.60 -14.69 -17.03
C ALA A 66 4.33 -13.33 -17.03
N PRO A 67 5.38 -13.16 -17.86
CA PRO A 67 6.01 -11.86 -18.02
C PRO A 67 4.98 -10.83 -18.50
N MET A 68 5.20 -9.57 -18.11
CA MET A 68 4.31 -8.46 -18.44
C MET A 68 4.09 -8.39 -19.96
N PRO A 69 2.83 -8.21 -20.44
CA PRO A 69 2.57 -8.05 -21.85
C PRO A 69 3.32 -6.83 -22.42
N PRO A 70 3.88 -6.94 -23.64
CA PRO A 70 4.57 -5.83 -24.27
C PRO A 70 3.60 -4.67 -24.45
N GLY A 71 3.90 -3.54 -23.84
CA GLY A 71 3.11 -2.33 -24.02
C GLY A 71 3.38 -1.70 -25.39
N PRO A 72 2.41 -0.94 -25.96
CA PRO A 72 2.70 -0.09 -27.12
C PRO A 72 3.90 0.80 -26.79
N GLU A 73 4.89 0.84 -27.68
CA GLU A 73 6.05 1.75 -27.57
C GLU A 73 5.52 3.15 -27.26
N THR A 74 5.82 3.65 -26.06
CA THR A 74 5.18 4.86 -25.57
C THR A 74 5.57 6.01 -26.48
N ARG A 75 4.60 6.55 -27.24
CA ARG A 75 4.69 7.91 -27.78
C ARG A 75 5.00 8.79 -26.57
N ARG A 76 6.27 9.22 -26.44
CA ARG A 76 6.72 10.18 -25.44
C ARG A 76 5.65 11.24 -25.32
N ARG A 77 4.91 11.25 -24.20
CA ARG A 77 3.90 12.30 -23.97
C ARG A 77 4.65 13.62 -24.13
N ARG A 78 4.14 14.50 -24.99
CA ARG A 78 4.73 15.83 -25.20
C ARG A 78 5.00 16.42 -23.81
N ARG A 79 6.26 16.75 -23.53
CA ARG A 79 6.67 17.50 -22.34
C ARG A 79 5.68 18.65 -22.18
N MET A 80 4.87 18.62 -21.12
CA MET A 80 4.11 19.80 -20.78
C MET A 80 5.10 20.83 -20.26
N ARG A 81 4.89 22.07 -20.70
CA ARG A 81 5.82 23.18 -20.61
C ARG A 81 6.29 23.42 -19.16
N ASN A 82 7.61 23.55 -19.01
CA ASN A 82 8.43 24.01 -17.89
C ASN A 82 7.68 24.35 -16.60
N ASP A 83 7.83 23.49 -15.59
CA ASP A 83 7.47 23.76 -14.21
C ASP A 83 8.67 23.29 -13.36
N ASP A 84 9.52 24.22 -12.90
CA ASP A 84 10.87 24.00 -12.27
C ASP A 84 10.89 23.06 -11.06
N SER A 85 9.73 22.61 -10.62
CA SER A 85 9.48 21.62 -9.58
C SER A 85 10.13 20.23 -9.75
N GLY A 86 10.75 19.90 -10.90
CA GLY A 86 11.31 18.56 -11.15
C GLY A 86 10.29 17.43 -11.29
N ILE A 87 8.99 17.73 -11.30
CA ILE A 87 7.91 16.73 -11.31
C ILE A 87 7.75 16.10 -12.68
N ASP A 88 8.14 16.80 -13.75
CA ASP A 88 8.27 16.22 -15.08
C ASP A 88 9.39 15.16 -15.16
N LEU A 89 10.39 15.17 -14.26
CA LEU A 89 11.38 14.08 -14.16
C LEU A 89 10.76 12.82 -13.55
N LEU A 90 9.93 12.98 -12.52
CA LEU A 90 9.22 11.87 -11.85
C LEU A 90 8.05 11.33 -12.71
N CYS A 91 7.36 12.21 -13.44
CA CYS A 91 6.29 11.85 -14.38
C CYS A 91 6.83 11.40 -15.75
N GLY A 92 8.00 11.89 -16.16
CA GLY A 92 8.65 11.62 -17.45
C GLY A 92 9.34 10.26 -17.53
N ALA A 93 9.60 9.63 -16.38
CA ALA A 93 10.04 8.24 -16.27
C ALA A 93 8.88 7.24 -16.48
N GLY A 94 8.10 7.42 -17.56
CA GLY A 94 7.57 6.36 -18.43
C GLY A 94 6.77 5.16 -17.87
N MET A 95 6.47 5.03 -16.58
CA MET A 95 5.82 3.83 -16.02
C MET A 95 4.33 4.05 -15.75
N SER A 96 3.59 4.66 -16.69
CA SER A 96 2.13 4.56 -16.65
C SER A 96 1.73 3.25 -17.30
N PHE A 97 1.17 2.31 -16.54
CA PHE A 97 0.65 1.08 -17.12
C PHE A 97 -0.40 1.37 -18.19
N THR A 98 -0.34 0.59 -19.26
CA THR A 98 -1.49 0.48 -20.17
C THR A 98 -2.64 -0.26 -19.47
N PRO A 99 -3.88 -0.14 -19.95
CA PRO A 99 -5.02 -0.85 -19.34
C PRO A 99 -4.77 -2.35 -19.21
N GLU A 100 -4.17 -2.97 -20.24
CA GLU A 100 -3.84 -4.40 -20.23
C GLU A 100 -2.77 -4.74 -19.17
N GLN A 101 -1.70 -3.94 -19.09
CA GLN A 101 -0.66 -4.12 -18.06
C GLN A 101 -1.22 -3.92 -16.65
N GLU A 102 -2.11 -2.94 -16.47
CA GLU A 102 -2.77 -2.68 -15.20
C GLU A 102 -3.59 -3.90 -14.78
N THR A 103 -4.44 -4.43 -15.68
CA THR A 103 -5.21 -5.66 -15.40
C THR A 103 -4.30 -6.84 -15.07
N HIS A 104 -3.20 -7.02 -15.81
CA HIS A 104 -2.23 -8.08 -15.57
C HIS A 104 -1.60 -7.98 -14.17
N MET A 105 -1.18 -6.78 -13.76
CA MET A 105 -0.55 -6.56 -12.45
C MET A 105 -1.53 -6.79 -11.29
N PHE A 106 -2.78 -6.33 -11.41
CA PHE A 106 -3.78 -6.57 -10.37
C PHE A 106 -4.22 -8.04 -10.30
N LEU A 107 -4.32 -8.74 -11.43
CA LEU A 107 -4.58 -10.17 -11.44
C LEU A 107 -3.42 -10.95 -10.80
N ARG A 108 -2.17 -10.58 -11.10
CA ARG A 108 -0.97 -11.16 -10.47
C ARG A 108 -0.97 -10.95 -8.96
N LEU A 109 -1.26 -9.73 -8.51
CA LEU A 109 -1.36 -9.41 -7.08
C LEU A 109 -2.44 -10.26 -6.39
N ASN A 110 -3.63 -10.33 -7.00
CA ASN A 110 -4.75 -11.10 -6.46
C ASN A 110 -4.48 -12.60 -6.44
N TYR A 111 -3.77 -13.12 -7.44
CA TYR A 111 -3.34 -14.52 -7.48
C TYR A 111 -2.36 -14.85 -6.33
N CYS A 112 -1.35 -14.01 -6.08
CA CYS A 112 -0.44 -14.20 -4.95
C CYS A 112 -1.20 -14.19 -3.61
N ARG A 113 -2.12 -13.24 -3.42
CA ARG A 113 -2.99 -13.18 -2.22
C ARG A 113 -3.88 -14.42 -2.09
N TYR A 114 -4.41 -14.93 -3.20
CA TYR A 114 -5.20 -16.16 -3.21
C TYR A 114 -4.38 -17.38 -2.79
N ARG A 115 -3.12 -17.49 -3.22
CA ARG A 115 -2.23 -18.58 -2.79
C ARG A 115 -1.96 -18.53 -1.28
N VAL A 116 -1.71 -17.35 -0.73
CA VAL A 116 -1.61 -17.15 0.73
C VAL A 116 -2.92 -17.56 1.43
N TYR A 117 -4.06 -17.11 0.91
CA TYR A 117 -5.38 -17.46 1.45
C TYR A 117 -5.63 -18.97 1.44
N SER A 118 -5.37 -19.65 0.33
CA SER A 118 -5.56 -21.11 0.20
C SER A 118 -4.68 -21.86 1.19
N LEU A 119 -3.40 -21.50 1.30
CA LEU A 119 -2.48 -22.14 2.25
C LEU A 119 -2.97 -21.97 3.70
N LEU A 120 -3.36 -20.76 4.10
CA LEU A 120 -3.87 -20.52 5.45
C LEU A 120 -5.20 -21.22 5.71
N LYS A 121 -6.06 -21.33 4.71
CA LYS A 121 -7.32 -22.08 4.79
C LYS A 121 -7.07 -23.57 5.01
N ASP A 122 -6.10 -24.15 4.31
CA ASP A 122 -5.75 -25.57 4.41
C ASP A 122 -5.08 -25.90 5.75
N VAL A 123 -4.28 -24.98 6.30
CA VAL A 123 -3.68 -25.11 7.63
C VAL A 123 -4.73 -24.97 8.74
N GLY A 124 -5.67 -24.04 8.59
CA GLY A 124 -6.68 -23.74 9.61
C GLY A 124 -6.06 -23.27 10.93
N ALA A 125 -6.50 -23.83 12.05
CA ALA A 125 -6.00 -23.50 13.39
C ALA A 125 -4.72 -24.26 13.80
N ARG A 126 -4.13 -25.03 12.88
CA ARG A 126 -2.92 -25.82 13.13
C ARG A 126 -1.67 -24.92 13.16
N ARG A 127 -0.58 -25.44 13.72
CA ARG A 127 0.76 -24.86 13.57
C ARG A 127 1.28 -25.09 12.15
N LEU A 128 1.92 -24.07 11.59
CA LEU A 128 2.59 -24.16 10.30
C LEU A 128 3.78 -25.13 10.36
N SER A 129 3.88 -25.99 9.35
CA SER A 129 5.08 -26.80 9.07
C SER A 129 6.21 -25.92 8.53
N ALA A 130 7.44 -26.44 8.55
CA ALA A 130 8.61 -25.74 8.00
C ALA A 130 8.43 -25.44 6.50
N ASP A 131 7.90 -26.40 5.74
CA ASP A 131 7.67 -26.22 4.30
C ASP A 131 6.52 -25.25 4.02
N GLU A 132 5.41 -25.36 4.78
CA GLU A 132 4.28 -24.42 4.69
C GLU A 132 4.71 -22.99 5.04
N THR A 133 5.60 -22.82 6.01
CA THR A 133 6.15 -21.52 6.38
C THR A 133 6.99 -20.93 5.24
N ARG A 134 7.83 -21.74 4.60
CA ARG A 134 8.64 -21.31 3.45
C ARG A 134 7.76 -20.89 2.27
N ASP A 135 6.73 -21.66 1.98
CA ASP A 135 5.78 -21.34 0.91
C ASP A 135 4.97 -20.08 1.23
N LEU A 136 4.51 -19.92 2.46
CA LEU A 136 3.80 -18.72 2.91
C LEU A 136 4.67 -17.48 2.73
N LEU A 137 5.93 -17.53 3.18
CA LEU A 137 6.88 -16.42 3.02
C LEU A 137 7.19 -16.12 1.54
N LYS A 138 7.31 -17.15 0.70
CA LYS A 138 7.50 -16.98 -0.74
C LYS A 138 6.34 -16.19 -1.36
N TRP A 139 5.10 -16.57 -1.08
CA TRP A 139 3.92 -15.91 -1.65
C TRP A 139 3.67 -14.52 -1.04
N GLU A 140 3.96 -14.33 0.24
CA GLU A 140 3.87 -13.01 0.87
C GLU A 140 4.90 -12.04 0.27
N ASN A 141 6.15 -12.46 0.11
CA ASN A 141 7.17 -11.66 -0.57
C ASN A 141 6.75 -11.31 -2.00
N ALA A 142 6.24 -12.28 -2.76
CA ALA A 142 5.72 -12.02 -4.12
C ALA A 142 4.56 -11.02 -4.12
N THR A 143 3.69 -11.06 -3.10
CA THR A 143 2.59 -10.12 -2.91
C THR A 143 3.12 -8.71 -2.64
N GLN A 144 4.11 -8.56 -1.75
CA GLN A 144 4.71 -7.27 -1.41
C GLN A 144 5.43 -6.66 -2.62
N LEU A 145 6.24 -7.44 -3.32
CA LEU A 145 6.95 -6.97 -4.52
C LEU A 145 5.98 -6.49 -5.61
N THR A 146 4.93 -7.27 -5.89
CA THR A 146 3.92 -6.90 -6.91
C THR A 146 3.16 -5.63 -6.49
N ARG A 147 2.79 -5.53 -5.20
CA ARG A 147 2.14 -4.33 -4.64
C ARG A 147 3.04 -3.11 -4.76
N GLU A 148 4.32 -3.22 -4.43
CA GLU A 148 5.29 -2.14 -4.51
C GLU A 148 5.50 -1.66 -5.94
N GLU A 149 5.54 -2.57 -6.91
CA GLU A 149 5.63 -2.22 -8.33
C GLU A 149 4.40 -1.41 -8.79
N ILE A 150 3.20 -1.84 -8.38
CA ILE A 150 1.95 -1.11 -8.67
C ILE A 150 1.97 0.29 -8.02
N VAL A 151 2.37 0.37 -6.75
CA VAL A 151 2.43 1.65 -6.02
C VAL A 151 3.44 2.58 -6.69
N ARG A 152 4.67 2.11 -6.94
CA ARG A 152 5.77 2.90 -7.55
C ARG A 152 5.36 3.51 -8.88
N ALA A 153 4.69 2.75 -9.74
CA ALA A 153 4.17 3.24 -11.02
C ALA A 153 3.14 4.38 -10.87
N ASN A 154 2.41 4.43 -9.74
CA ASN A 154 1.33 5.37 -9.51
C ASN A 154 1.65 6.51 -8.51
N VAL A 155 2.81 6.52 -7.86
CA VAL A 155 3.26 7.65 -7.01
C VAL A 155 3.21 9.00 -7.73
N PRO A 156 3.62 9.13 -9.02
CA PRO A 156 3.56 10.43 -9.72
C PRO A 156 2.15 11.01 -9.83
N LEU A 157 1.10 10.18 -9.79
CA LEU A 157 -0.29 10.63 -9.77
C LEU A 157 -0.59 11.44 -8.50
N VAL A 158 -0.15 10.98 -7.34
CA VAL A 158 -0.37 11.66 -6.05
C VAL A 158 0.27 13.05 -6.08
N LEU A 159 1.49 13.14 -6.60
CA LEU A 159 2.24 14.38 -6.69
C LEU A 159 1.56 15.39 -7.64
N ALA A 160 1.11 14.92 -8.80
CA ALA A 160 0.35 15.74 -9.74
C ALA A 160 -0.97 16.24 -9.15
N MET A 161 -1.64 15.40 -8.34
CA MET A 161 -2.87 15.78 -7.64
C MET A 161 -2.60 16.81 -6.54
N ALA A 162 -1.62 16.58 -5.67
CA ALA A 162 -1.26 17.48 -4.57
C ALA A 162 -0.92 18.89 -5.10
N LYS A 163 -0.20 18.95 -6.22
CA LYS A 163 0.07 20.21 -6.93
C LYS A 163 -1.17 20.96 -7.37
N ARG A 164 -2.18 20.25 -7.87
CA ARG A 164 -3.40 20.84 -8.42
C ARG A 164 -4.35 21.30 -7.32
N THR A 165 -4.40 20.60 -6.20
CA THR A 165 -5.41 20.82 -5.15
C THR A 165 -5.03 21.88 -4.12
N ARG A 166 -3.79 22.41 -4.12
CA ARG A 166 -3.23 23.42 -3.18
C ARG A 166 -4.21 23.89 -2.09
N ILE A 167 -4.27 23.15 -0.99
CA ILE A 167 -5.11 23.49 0.16
C ILE A 167 -4.31 24.42 1.06
N THR A 168 -4.86 25.58 1.39
CA THR A 168 -4.23 26.57 2.28
C THR A 168 -4.14 26.04 3.71
N GLY A 169 -3.02 26.29 4.38
CA GLY A 169 -2.84 25.96 5.80
C GLY A 169 -2.50 24.50 6.11
N VAL A 170 -2.25 23.67 5.09
CA VAL A 170 -1.73 22.31 5.24
C VAL A 170 -0.35 22.24 4.59
N ASP A 171 0.60 21.58 5.25
CA ASP A 171 1.93 21.39 4.70
C ASP A 171 1.91 20.47 3.46
N HIS A 172 2.75 20.79 2.47
CA HIS A 172 2.78 20.05 1.21
C HIS A 172 3.28 18.62 1.39
N ALA A 173 4.25 18.41 2.29
CA ALA A 173 4.78 17.07 2.56
C ALA A 173 3.76 16.20 3.31
N GLU A 174 3.01 16.79 4.26
CA GLU A 174 1.88 16.12 4.92
C GLU A 174 0.80 15.69 3.91
N MET A 175 0.46 16.56 2.95
CA MET A 175 -0.50 16.22 1.91
C MET A 175 -0.02 15.06 1.03
N ILE A 176 1.25 15.07 0.60
CA ILE A 176 1.82 13.99 -0.21
C ILE A 176 1.83 12.68 0.56
N SER A 177 2.24 12.68 1.84
CA SER A 177 2.33 11.46 2.65
C SER A 177 0.95 10.81 2.85
N GLU A 178 -0.06 11.60 3.21
CA GLU A 178 -1.44 11.12 3.37
C GLU A 178 -2.08 10.72 2.02
N GLY A 179 -1.65 11.33 0.92
CA GLY A 179 -1.99 10.92 -0.44
C GLY A 179 -1.41 9.56 -0.82
N ASN A 180 -0.13 9.33 -0.52
CA ASN A 180 0.55 8.06 -0.75
C ASN A 180 -0.06 6.93 0.08
N MET A 181 -0.41 7.21 1.34
CA MET A 181 -1.16 6.26 2.19
C MET A 181 -2.54 5.92 1.61
N ALA A 182 -3.23 6.90 1.04
CA ALA A 182 -4.51 6.66 0.37
C ALA A 182 -4.36 5.87 -0.93
N LEU A 183 -3.27 6.10 -1.69
CA LEU A 183 -2.93 5.32 -2.87
C LEU A 183 -2.71 3.84 -2.52
N MET A 184 -1.91 3.55 -1.49
CA MET A 184 -1.68 2.16 -1.05
C MET A 184 -2.98 1.45 -0.67
N ARG A 185 -3.85 2.11 0.11
CA ARG A 185 -5.19 1.58 0.43
C ARG A 185 -6.08 1.41 -0.80
N ALA A 186 -5.90 2.23 -1.83
CA ALA A 186 -6.64 2.09 -3.08
C ALA A 186 -6.19 0.86 -3.86
N VAL A 187 -4.89 0.55 -3.90
CA VAL A 187 -4.34 -0.66 -4.54
C VAL A 187 -4.97 -1.93 -3.93
N GLU A 188 -5.12 -1.98 -2.60
CA GLU A 188 -5.66 -3.14 -1.89
C GLU A 188 -7.11 -3.49 -2.26
N LYS A 189 -7.90 -2.48 -2.64
CA LYS A 189 -9.36 -2.56 -2.85
C LYS A 189 -9.78 -2.44 -4.31
N PHE A 190 -8.83 -2.24 -5.21
CA PHE A 190 -9.14 -1.98 -6.60
C PHE A 190 -9.53 -3.26 -7.33
N ASP A 191 -10.69 -3.22 -8.00
CA ASP A 191 -11.23 -4.32 -8.76
C ASP A 191 -11.06 -4.05 -10.27
N CYS A 192 -10.20 -4.85 -10.91
CA CYS A 192 -9.88 -4.73 -12.33
C CYS A 192 -11.02 -5.21 -13.26
N HIS A 193 -11.97 -6.01 -12.79
CA HIS A 193 -13.07 -6.53 -13.62
C HIS A 193 -14.13 -5.47 -13.93
N ARG A 194 -14.15 -4.37 -13.17
CA ARG A 194 -15.10 -3.26 -13.38
C ARG A 194 -14.82 -2.46 -14.66
N GLY A 195 -13.68 -2.69 -15.33
CA GLY A 195 -13.34 -2.03 -16.60
C GLY A 195 -12.96 -0.55 -16.49
N TYR A 196 -12.78 -0.02 -15.27
CA TYR A 196 -12.29 1.33 -15.04
C TYR A 196 -10.78 1.33 -14.84
N LYS A 197 -10.10 2.41 -15.24
CA LYS A 197 -8.68 2.60 -14.94
C LYS A 197 -8.48 2.83 -13.45
N PHE A 198 -7.39 2.30 -12.89
CA PHE A 198 -6.99 2.47 -11.50
C PHE A 198 -6.87 3.96 -11.14
N SER A 199 -6.27 4.77 -12.02
CA SER A 199 -6.17 6.22 -11.85
C SER A 199 -7.50 6.91 -11.51
N THR A 200 -8.62 6.46 -12.10
CA THR A 200 -9.96 6.99 -11.82
C THR A 200 -10.40 6.69 -10.39
N TYR A 201 -10.18 5.46 -9.92
CA TYR A 201 -10.52 5.05 -8.55
C TYR A 201 -9.61 5.75 -7.52
N SER A 202 -8.31 5.73 -7.76
CA SER A 202 -7.27 6.29 -6.88
C SER A 202 -7.43 7.79 -6.71
N CYS A 203 -7.79 8.52 -7.77
CA CYS A 203 -8.05 9.96 -7.70
C CYS A 203 -9.13 10.29 -6.65
N ARG A 204 -10.22 9.54 -6.59
CA ARG A 204 -11.28 9.74 -5.58
C ARG A 204 -10.77 9.46 -4.16
N ALA A 205 -9.97 8.41 -3.99
CA ALA A 205 -9.40 8.06 -2.69
C ALA A 205 -8.40 9.11 -2.18
N ILE A 206 -7.52 9.60 -3.08
CA ILE A 206 -6.53 10.63 -2.80
C ILE A 206 -7.21 11.94 -2.43
N LEU A 207 -8.19 12.40 -3.23
CA LEU A 207 -8.92 13.63 -2.96
C LEU A 207 -9.66 13.59 -1.61
N LYS A 208 -10.25 12.43 -1.28
CA LYS A 208 -10.87 12.20 0.04
C LYS A 208 -9.84 12.28 1.17
N SER A 209 -8.63 11.78 0.97
CA SER A 209 -7.53 11.90 1.94
C SER A 209 -7.15 13.35 2.16
N PHE A 210 -6.93 14.11 1.08
CA PHE A 210 -6.57 15.53 1.15
C PHE A 210 -7.62 16.36 1.90
N SER A 211 -8.91 16.13 1.62
CA SER A 211 -10.00 16.78 2.34
C SER A 211 -10.02 16.44 3.84
N ARG A 212 -9.69 15.19 4.21
CA ARG A 212 -9.57 14.79 5.62
C ARG A 212 -8.42 15.48 6.33
N VAL A 213 -7.25 15.57 5.69
CA VAL A 213 -6.09 16.30 6.24
C VAL A 213 -6.45 17.76 6.42
N ALA A 214 -7.01 18.42 5.40
CA ALA A 214 -7.46 19.81 5.48
C ALA A 214 -8.37 20.07 6.67
N THR A 215 -9.33 19.17 6.89
CA THR A 215 -10.29 19.30 7.98
C THR A 215 -9.61 19.04 9.33
N ARG A 216 -8.69 18.07 9.42
CA ARG A 216 -7.90 17.80 10.63
C ARG A 216 -7.05 19.01 11.01
N THR A 217 -6.30 19.57 10.07
CA THR A 217 -5.44 20.72 10.29
C THR A 217 -6.25 21.97 10.63
N SER A 218 -7.37 22.21 9.93
CA SER A 218 -8.29 23.31 10.25
C SER A 218 -8.85 23.20 11.67
N ARG A 219 -9.27 22.01 12.11
CA ARG A 219 -9.70 21.79 13.50
C ARG A 219 -8.57 22.01 14.50
N TYR A 220 -7.38 21.49 14.22
CA TYR A 220 -6.22 21.66 15.09
C TYR A 220 -5.89 23.15 15.31
N ARG A 221 -5.86 23.94 14.23
CA ARG A 221 -5.66 25.40 14.30
C ARG A 221 -6.79 26.12 15.05
N GLY A 222 -8.01 25.58 15.00
CA GLY A 222 -9.14 26.09 15.79
C GLY A 222 -8.98 25.86 17.30
N TYR A 223 -8.36 24.74 17.71
CA TYR A 223 -8.07 24.45 19.12
C TYR A 223 -6.79 25.14 19.61
N PHE A 224 -5.78 25.22 18.75
CA PHE A 224 -4.46 25.78 19.03
C PHE A 224 -4.12 26.86 17.99
N PRO A 225 -4.55 28.12 18.21
CA PRO A 225 -4.36 29.20 17.22
C PRO A 225 -2.90 29.62 17.04
N THR A 226 -2.05 29.39 18.04
CA THR A 226 -0.62 29.71 18.03
C THR A 226 0.18 28.45 17.72
N GLU A 227 1.02 28.52 16.69
CA GLU A 227 1.96 27.45 16.37
C GLU A 227 3.09 27.42 17.39
N PHE A 228 3.56 26.22 17.75
CA PHE A 228 4.73 26.04 18.59
C PHE A 228 5.95 26.59 17.84
N ASP A 229 6.53 27.67 18.35
CA ASP A 229 7.77 28.25 17.84
C ASP A 229 8.90 27.90 18.81
N PRO A 230 9.81 26.96 18.44
CA PRO A 230 10.93 26.57 19.28
C PRO A 230 11.86 27.73 19.65
N THR A 231 11.84 28.82 18.87
CA THR A 231 12.69 30.00 19.10
C THR A 231 12.06 30.99 20.10
N MET A 232 10.73 30.99 20.23
CA MET A 232 10.00 31.85 21.16
C MET A 232 9.75 31.17 22.51
N GLU A 233 9.72 29.85 22.56
CA GLU A 233 9.55 29.13 23.82
C GLU A 233 10.88 28.98 24.59
N LYS A 234 10.80 29.17 25.92
CA LYS A 234 11.94 28.96 26.81
C LYS A 234 12.25 27.47 26.89
N SER A 235 13.52 27.09 26.76
CA SER A 235 13.92 25.69 26.91
C SER A 235 13.53 25.16 28.30
N ASP A 236 12.84 24.02 28.34
CA ASP A 236 12.51 23.29 29.58
C ASP A 236 13.73 22.70 30.31
N TYR A 237 14.94 22.96 29.81
CA TYR A 237 16.20 22.48 30.36
C TYR A 237 16.36 22.80 31.85
N VAL A 238 16.04 24.04 32.25
CA VAL A 238 16.14 24.46 33.67
C VAL A 238 15.18 23.67 34.56
N GLY A 239 13.96 23.38 34.07
CA GLY A 239 12.97 22.58 34.79
C GLY A 239 13.35 21.11 34.89
N LYS A 240 13.88 20.51 33.81
CA LYS A 240 14.43 19.14 33.85
C LYS A 240 15.61 19.03 34.80
N LYS A 241 16.53 20.00 34.81
CA LYS A 241 17.68 20.01 35.72
C LYS A 241 17.25 20.08 37.19
N ARG A 242 16.26 20.91 37.54
CA ARG A 242 15.72 20.99 38.91
C ARG A 242 15.10 19.68 39.37
N ARG A 243 14.29 19.02 38.53
CA ARG A 243 13.68 17.72 38.86
C ARG A 243 14.69 16.60 39.08
N GLY A 244 15.80 16.60 38.32
CA GLY A 244 16.89 15.64 38.53
C GLY A 244 17.57 15.83 39.89
N VAL A 245 17.87 17.08 40.25
CA VAL A 245 18.46 17.43 41.54
C VAL A 245 17.51 17.09 42.71
N GLU A 246 16.21 17.35 42.56
CA GLU A 246 15.22 16.98 43.58
C GLU A 246 15.08 15.45 43.76
N GLY A 247 15.22 14.67 42.68
CA GLY A 247 15.25 13.21 42.77
C GLY A 247 16.47 12.70 43.54
N ASP A 248 17.65 13.23 43.23
CA ASP A 248 18.90 12.89 43.92
C ASP A 248 18.86 13.25 45.43
N CYS A 249 18.10 14.28 45.82
CA CYS A 249 17.94 14.67 47.23
C CYS A 249 16.89 13.87 48.01
N ILE A 250 16.05 13.06 47.36
CA ILE A 250 15.03 12.22 48.03
C ILE A 250 15.60 10.83 48.36
N ASP A 251 16.71 10.45 47.71
CA ASP A 251 17.36 9.14 47.83
C ASP A 251 18.56 9.10 48.81
N GLU A 252 18.82 10.17 49.59
CA GLU A 252 19.77 10.21 50.73
C GLU A 252 19.04 10.21 52.09
#